data_AF-A0A9D5Z3D3-F1
#
_entry.id   AF-A0A9D5Z3D3-F1
#
_cell.length_a   1.000
_cell.length_b   1.000
_cell.length_c   1.000
_cell.angle_alpha   90.00
_cell.angle_beta   90.00
_cell.angle_gamma   90.00
#
_symmetry.space_group_name_H-M   'P 1'
#
loop_
_entity.id
_entity.type
_entity.pdbx_description
1 polymer ?
#
loop_
_entity_poly.entity_id
_entity_poly.type
_entity_poly.pdbx_seq_one_letter_code
_entity_poly.pdbx_strand_id
1 'polypeptide(L)'
;LTNQGTEVSFDIETDSKIVVTAKLFDQNDMAAGFTEQTIAAGNDTVSMHIHAAVAGEYRLQVMFKMADGSLEQQQRTITVVN
;
A
#
# COMPACT_ATOMS: atom_id res chain seq x y z
N LEU A 1 2.01 23.17 0.55
CA LEU A 1 1.70 21.75 0.83
C LEU A 1 2.99 20.98 0.64
N THR A 2 3.70 20.66 1.71
CA THR A 2 4.86 19.77 1.67
C THR A 2 4.36 18.38 1.30
N ASN A 3 4.81 17.87 0.17
CA ASN A 3 4.38 16.57 -0.37
C ASN A 3 5.11 15.44 0.38
N GLN A 4 4.83 15.30 1.68
CA GLN A 4 5.40 14.23 2.50
C GLN A 4 4.73 12.90 2.14
N GLY A 5 5.51 11.87 1.90
CA GLY A 5 4.98 10.61 1.39
C GLY A 5 6.03 9.53 1.40
N THR A 6 5.57 8.31 1.21
CA THR A 6 6.44 7.14 1.07
C THR A 6 6.04 6.41 -0.19
N GLU A 7 7.03 6.02 -0.97
CA GLU A 7 6.83 5.14 -2.10
C GLU A 7 7.01 3.71 -1.61
N VAL A 8 6.01 2.87 -1.87
CA VAL A 8 6.08 1.45 -1.54
C VAL A 8 5.94 0.65 -2.82
N SER A 9 6.94 -0.20 -3.08
CA SER A 9 6.94 -1.10 -4.22
C SER A 9 6.68 -2.55 -3.79
N PHE A 10 5.93 -3.26 -4.61
CA PHE A 10 5.60 -4.67 -4.43
C PHE A 10 5.78 -5.41 -5.75
N ASP A 11 6.45 -6.55 -5.71
CA ASP A 11 6.46 -7.48 -6.83
C ASP A 11 5.20 -8.35 -6.74
N ILE A 12 4.45 -8.41 -7.84
CA ILE A 12 3.17 -9.08 -7.91
C ILE A 12 3.17 -10.00 -9.12
N GLU A 13 2.90 -11.27 -8.86
CA GLU A 13 2.70 -12.30 -9.87
C GLU A 13 1.27 -12.81 -9.70
N THR A 14 0.42 -12.56 -10.70
CA THR A 14 -0.98 -12.99 -10.67
C THR A 14 -1.43 -13.40 -12.06
N ASP A 15 -2.19 -14.49 -12.14
CA ASP A 15 -2.83 -14.94 -13.37
C ASP A 15 -4.11 -14.15 -13.73
N SER A 16 -4.51 -13.24 -12.84
CA SER A 16 -5.80 -12.58 -12.82
C SER A 16 -5.66 -11.09 -12.55
N LYS A 17 -6.70 -10.32 -12.87
CA LYS A 17 -6.76 -8.91 -12.44
C LYS A 17 -6.95 -8.86 -10.91
N ILE A 18 -6.13 -8.09 -10.21
CA ILE A 18 -6.25 -7.90 -8.76
C ILE A 18 -6.38 -6.42 -8.39
N VAL A 19 -6.92 -6.14 -7.21
CA VAL A 19 -6.92 -4.80 -6.62
C VAL A 19 -6.01 -4.80 -5.41
N VAL A 20 -5.05 -3.88 -5.39
CA VAL A 20 -4.13 -3.69 -4.26
C VAL A 20 -4.47 -2.40 -3.57
N THR A 21 -4.71 -2.50 -2.27
CA THR A 21 -5.01 -1.36 -1.41
C THR A 21 -3.92 -1.24 -0.36
N ALA A 22 -3.26 -0.10 -0.27
CA ALA A 22 -2.25 0.18 0.74
C ALA A 22 -2.71 1.31 1.67
N LYS A 23 -2.59 1.09 2.98
CA LYS A 23 -3.03 1.99 4.06
C LYS A 23 -1.92 2.20 5.08
N LEU A 24 -1.71 3.44 5.50
CA LEU A 24 -0.85 3.79 6.62
C LEU A 24 -1.70 4.03 7.86
N PHE A 25 -1.26 3.46 8.97
CA PHE A 25 -1.80 3.71 10.30
C PHE A 25 -0.70 4.31 11.18
N ASP A 26 -1.02 5.41 11.86
CA ASP A 26 -0.11 6.07 12.79
C ASP A 26 0.00 5.30 14.12
N GLN A 27 0.71 5.88 15.09
CA GLN A 27 0.92 5.27 16.42
C GLN A 27 -0.36 5.09 17.23
N ASN A 28 -1.44 5.80 16.89
CA ASN A 28 -2.76 5.66 17.51
C ASN A 28 -3.69 4.74 16.70
N ASP A 29 -3.14 4.01 15.73
CA ASP A 29 -3.88 3.19 14.77
C ASP A 29 -4.91 3.99 13.93
N MET A 30 -4.67 5.29 13.76
CA MET A 30 -5.49 6.15 12.92
C MET A 30 -4.98 6.13 11.48
N ALA A 31 -5.91 6.02 10.52
CA ALA A 31 -5.57 6.05 9.11
C ALA A 31 -4.94 7.39 8.73
N ALA A 32 -3.70 7.35 8.25
CA ALA A 32 -2.89 8.53 7.94
C ALA A 32 -2.56 8.68 6.44
N GLY A 33 -2.81 7.63 5.65
CA GLY A 33 -2.57 7.61 4.22
C GLY A 33 -3.24 6.41 3.56
N PHE A 34 -3.63 6.56 2.29
CA PHE A 34 -4.31 5.53 1.51
C PHE A 34 -3.98 5.66 0.03
N THR A 35 -3.85 4.53 -0.64
CA THR A 35 -3.85 4.43 -2.09
C THR A 35 -4.40 3.08 -2.54
N GLU A 36 -4.94 3.03 -3.75
CA GLU A 36 -5.50 1.83 -4.34
C GLU A 36 -5.14 1.79 -5.82
N GLN A 37 -4.74 0.61 -6.29
CA GLN A 37 -4.39 0.38 -7.67
C GLN A 37 -4.96 -0.95 -8.15
N THR A 38 -5.41 -0.95 -9.39
CA THR A 38 -5.82 -2.15 -10.08
C THR A 38 -4.67 -2.63 -10.97
N ILE A 39 -4.33 -3.91 -10.85
CA ILE A 39 -3.21 -4.53 -11.55
C ILE A 39 -3.77 -5.57 -12.52
N ALA A 40 -3.28 -5.56 -13.75
CA ALA A 40 -3.65 -6.54 -14.76
C ALA A 40 -2.99 -7.90 -14.44
N ALA A 41 -3.51 -8.97 -15.07
CA ALA A 41 -2.86 -10.27 -15.00
C ALA A 41 -1.44 -10.20 -15.61
N GLY A 42 -0.50 -10.92 -15.03
CA GLY A 42 0.90 -11.00 -15.41
C GLY A 42 1.84 -10.84 -14.22
N ASN A 43 3.13 -10.72 -14.54
CA ASN A 43 4.17 -10.41 -13.58
C ASN A 43 4.51 -8.94 -13.73
N ASP A 44 4.27 -8.17 -12.68
CA ASP A 44 4.48 -6.72 -12.68
C ASP A 44 5.09 -6.27 -11.36
N THR A 45 5.91 -5.22 -11.43
CA THR A 45 6.38 -4.52 -10.24
C THR A 45 5.52 -3.28 -10.08
N VAL A 46 4.72 -3.25 -9.02
CA VAL A 46 3.81 -2.14 -8.77
C VAL A 46 4.37 -1.24 -7.70
N SER A 47 4.54 0.04 -8.04
CA SER A 47 4.96 1.09 -7.12
C SER A 47 3.78 1.99 -6.82
N MET A 48 3.43 2.07 -5.54
CA MET A 48 2.32 2.86 -5.02
C MET A 48 2.86 3.98 -4.16
N HIS A 49 2.54 5.23 -4.50
CA HIS A 49 2.87 6.38 -3.66
C HIS A 49 1.74 6.63 -2.65
N ILE A 50 2.09 6.66 -1.36
CA ILE A 50 1.16 6.94 -0.27
C ILE A 50 1.55 8.24 0.39
N HIS A 51 0.66 9.22 0.32
CA HIS A 51 0.83 10.47 1.04
C HIS A 51 0.61 10.24 2.54
N ALA A 52 1.51 10.79 3.37
CA ALA A 52 1.36 10.84 4.81
C ALA A 52 1.53 12.28 5.26
N ALA A 53 0.69 12.73 6.20
CA ALA A 53 0.67 14.14 6.61
C ALA A 53 1.93 14.58 7.38
N VAL A 54 2.63 13.65 8.04
CA VAL A 54 3.79 13.89 8.89
C VAL A 54 4.83 12.79 8.66
N ALA A 55 6.12 13.12 8.73
CA ALA A 55 7.20 12.13 8.80
C ALA A 55 7.17 11.36 10.13
N GLY A 56 7.48 10.07 10.11
CA GLY A 56 7.43 9.22 11.30
C GLY A 56 7.29 7.74 10.99
N GLU A 57 7.12 6.94 12.04
CA GLU A 57 6.87 5.50 11.92
C GLU A 57 5.37 5.23 11.72
N TYR A 58 5.08 4.38 10.75
CA TYR A 58 3.72 3.96 10.40
C TYR A 58 3.63 2.45 10.27
N ARG A 59 2.46 1.91 10.61
CA ARG A 59 2.07 0.55 10.24
C ARG A 59 1.47 0.59 8.84
N LEU A 60 2.18 0.02 7.87
CA LEU A 60 1.68 -0.18 6.52
C LEU A 60 0.89 -1.50 6.48
N GLN A 61 -0.37 -1.41 6.04
CA GLN A 61 -1.21 -2.56 5.72
C GLN A 61 -1.48 -2.58 4.22
N VAL A 62 -1.21 -3.70 3.58
CA VAL A 62 -1.44 -3.94 2.16
C VAL A 62 -2.43 -5.07 2.02
N MET A 63 -3.49 -4.84 1.26
CA MET A 63 -4.54 -5.80 0.98
C MET A 63 -4.53 -6.11 -0.52
N PHE A 64 -4.52 -7.39 -0.86
CA PHE A 64 -4.64 -7.90 -2.21
C PHE A 64 -6.02 -8.54 -2.33
N LYS A 65 -6.88 -7.97 -3.18
CA LYS A 65 -8.18 -8.54 -3.52
C LYS A 65 -8.08 -9.22 -4.87
N MET A 66 -8.21 -10.54 -4.82
CA MET A 66 -8.13 -11.41 -5.99
C MET A 66 -9.46 -11.42 -6.76
N ALA A 67 -9.44 -11.86 -8.01
CA ALA A 67 -10.62 -11.92 -8.87
C ALA A 67 -11.69 -12.89 -8.35
N ASP A 68 -11.28 -13.95 -7.64
CA ASP A 68 -12.17 -14.92 -6.99
C ASP A 68 -12.81 -14.39 -5.69
N GLY A 69 -12.45 -13.17 -5.28
CA GLY A 69 -12.94 -12.53 -4.07
C GLY A 69 -12.13 -12.85 -2.81
N SER A 70 -11.10 -13.68 -2.90
CA SER A 70 -10.17 -13.91 -1.79
C SER A 70 -9.38 -12.65 -1.46
N LEU A 71 -8.98 -12.56 -0.18
CA LEU A 71 -8.24 -11.43 0.37
C LEU A 71 -6.96 -11.93 1.02
N GLU A 72 -5.83 -11.39 0.57
CA GLU A 72 -4.55 -11.57 1.25
C GLU A 72 -4.11 -10.25 1.86
N GLN A 73 -3.59 -10.31 3.09
CA GLN A 73 -3.14 -9.12 3.81
C GLN A 73 -1.67 -9.27 4.21
N GLN A 74 -0.90 -8.21 3.97
CA GLN A 74 0.45 -8.05 4.51
C GLN A 74 0.51 -6.82 5.40
N GLN A 75 1.35 -6.89 6.43
CA GLN A 75 1.62 -5.78 7.33
C GLN A 75 3.12 -5.65 7.59
N ARG A 76 3.62 -4.42 7.62
CA ARG A 76 5.00 -4.10 8.04
C ARG A 76 5.07 -2.70 8.64
N THR A 77 6.07 -2.46 9.49
CA THR A 77 6.40 -1.10 9.94
C THR A 77 7.26 -0.42 8.89
N ILE A 78 6.99 0.84 8.59
CA ILE A 78 7.79 1.68 7.70
C ILE A 78 8.08 3.03 8.37
N THR A 79 9.10 3.72 7.88
CA THR A 79 9.40 5.10 8.28
C THR A 79 9.17 6.02 7.08
N VAL A 80 8.25 6.96 7.21
CA VAL A 80 8.07 8.06 6.27
C VAL A 80 9.08 9.15 6.60
N VAL A 81 9.83 9.59 5.60
CA VAL A 81 10.82 10.68 5.71
C VAL A 81 10.39 11.88 4.85
N ASN A 82 10.98 13.04 5.12
CA ASN A 82 10.75 14.28 4.36
C ASN A 82 11.53 14.29 3.04
#